data_AF-A0A2S2PVQ3-F1
#
_entry.id   AF-A0A2S2PVQ3-F1
#
_cell.length_a   1.000
_cell.length_b   1.000
_cell.length_c   1.000
_cell.angle_alpha   90.00
_cell.angle_beta   90.00
_cell.angle_gamma   90.00
#
_symmetry.space_group_name_H-M   'P 1'
#
loop_
_entity.id
_entity.type
_entity.pdbx_description
1 polymer ?
#
loop_
_entity_poly.entity_id
_entity_poly.type
_entity_poly.pdbx_seq_one_letter_code
_entity_poly.pdbx_strand_id
1 'polypeptide(L)'
;MDFEFTSFRNSLVLISGAMSDHRMDSPVVKLRGYPLVLSRSKRALRLDPSDERELVRHLKRTMRRKSELLRSLLCELEIGVRTSRRSTTLYPEYVTDYMHGGGRQRPVLVLWNGSSDVEIMRRLRVDCPMIVNLTAYDEHGDKRYLLKLIDYGTNQLMCARYIGRFDKNGRMLSLSEAHSMVCAVRHDITYLHDPVVDVLYTKCVFNHLIRMVGHDSVSQLLADRYRYR
;
A
#
# COMPACT_ATOMS: atom_id res chain seq x y z
N MET A 1 -0.02 -0.27 4.53
CA MET A 1 1.25 -0.38 3.78
C MET A 1 0.94 -0.05 2.34
N ASP A 2 1.93 0.47 1.61
CA ASP A 2 1.83 0.74 0.18
C ASP A 2 3.22 0.64 -0.46
N PHE A 3 3.32 0.16 -1.70
CA PHE A 3 4.57 0.06 -2.46
C PHE A 3 4.53 0.84 -3.77
N GLU A 4 5.65 1.52 -4.06
CA GLU A 4 5.91 2.13 -5.36
C GLU A 4 6.73 1.17 -6.23
N PHE A 5 6.21 0.83 -7.42
CA PHE A 5 6.83 -0.17 -8.27
C PHE A 5 6.51 0.04 -9.76
N THR A 6 7.27 -0.63 -10.62
CA THR A 6 7.01 -0.64 -12.06
C THR A 6 7.28 -2.01 -12.69
N SER A 7 6.71 -2.26 -13.87
CA SER A 7 6.98 -3.47 -14.63
C SER A 7 8.20 -3.29 -15.55
N PHE A 8 9.13 -4.24 -15.53
CA PHE A 8 10.28 -4.25 -16.43
C PHE A 8 10.67 -5.68 -16.77
N ARG A 9 10.78 -6.01 -18.07
CA ARG A 9 11.22 -7.34 -18.57
C ARG A 9 10.53 -8.51 -17.85
N ASN A 10 9.20 -8.49 -17.78
CA ASN A 10 8.35 -9.48 -17.10
C ASN A 10 8.57 -9.63 -15.57
N SER A 11 9.34 -8.73 -14.96
CA SER A 11 9.55 -8.63 -13.52
C SER A 11 8.88 -7.37 -12.98
N LEU A 12 8.61 -7.36 -11.67
CA LEU A 12 8.30 -6.10 -10.98
C LEU A 12 9.61 -5.52 -10.47
N VAL A 13 9.79 -4.22 -10.59
CA VAL A 13 10.89 -3.47 -9.98
C VAL A 13 10.28 -2.66 -8.87
N LEU A 14 10.56 -3.07 -7.63
CA LEU A 14 10.18 -2.37 -6.42
C LEU A 14 11.16 -1.21 -6.20
N ILE A 15 10.62 0.01 -6.09
CA ILE A 15 11.41 1.24 -6.04
C ILE A 15 11.43 1.78 -4.62
N SER A 16 10.26 1.86 -3.98
CA SER A 16 10.12 2.28 -2.59
C SER A 16 8.81 1.76 -2.00
N GLY A 17 8.52 2.10 -0.75
CA GLY A 17 7.25 1.81 -0.13
C GLY A 17 7.10 2.58 1.18
N ALA A 18 6.02 2.31 1.91
CA ALA A 18 5.83 2.86 3.24
C ALA A 18 4.98 1.94 4.11
N MET A 19 5.14 2.10 5.42
CA MET A 19 4.40 1.37 6.45
C MET A 19 4.12 2.27 7.65
N SER A 20 3.06 1.98 8.37
CA SER A 20 2.79 2.62 9.65
C SER A 20 1.92 1.69 10.50
N ASP A 21 2.03 1.85 11.81
CA ASP A 21 1.05 1.34 12.75
C ASP A 21 -0.27 2.13 12.60
N HIS A 22 -1.41 1.48 12.89
CA HIS A 22 -2.73 2.09 12.80
C HIS A 22 -2.92 3.30 13.75
N ARG A 23 -2.21 3.37 14.89
CA ARG A 23 -2.34 4.47 15.86
C ARG A 23 -2.03 5.82 15.23
N MET A 24 -2.92 6.81 15.35
CA MET A 24 -2.82 8.08 14.61
C MET A 24 -1.51 8.86 14.81
N ASP A 25 -0.91 8.77 15.99
CA ASP A 25 0.35 9.40 16.38
C ASP A 25 1.60 8.65 15.87
N SER A 26 1.47 7.40 15.44
CA SER A 26 2.59 6.62 14.94
C SER A 26 3.09 7.17 13.60
N PRO A 27 4.40 7.43 13.45
CA PRO A 27 4.93 7.98 12.21
C PRO A 27 4.80 6.98 11.06
N VAL A 28 4.73 7.51 9.84
CA VAL A 28 4.85 6.70 8.63
C VAL A 28 6.33 6.49 8.34
N VAL A 29 6.74 5.23 8.26
CA VAL A 29 8.10 4.83 7.92
C VAL A 29 8.19 4.61 6.42
N LYS A 30 9.03 5.40 5.75
CA LYS A 30 9.36 5.21 4.33
C LYS A 30 10.37 4.07 4.18
N LEU A 31 10.07 3.14 3.28
CA LEU A 31 10.96 2.09 2.82
C LEU A 31 11.78 2.63 1.65
N ARG A 32 13.08 2.84 1.86
CA ARG A 32 14.02 3.34 0.86
C ARG A 32 15.19 2.41 0.72
N GLY A 33 15.70 2.30 -0.50
CA GLY A 33 16.85 1.45 -0.76
C GLY A 33 17.06 1.30 -2.25
N TYR A 34 18.08 0.53 -2.58
CA TYR A 34 18.36 0.25 -3.97
C TYR A 34 17.21 -0.59 -4.57
N PRO A 35 16.70 -0.26 -5.77
CA PRO A 35 15.55 -0.92 -6.35
C PRO A 35 15.73 -2.45 -6.43
N LEU A 36 14.65 -3.19 -6.17
CA LEU A 36 14.64 -4.64 -6.15
C LEU A 36 13.88 -5.21 -7.35
N VAL A 37 14.51 -6.09 -8.10
CA VAL A 37 13.90 -6.90 -9.14
C VAL A 37 13.23 -8.11 -8.49
N LEU A 38 11.91 -8.14 -8.61
CA LEU A 38 11.02 -9.17 -8.08
C LEU A 38 10.53 -10.04 -9.24
N SER A 39 11.29 -11.09 -9.53
CA SER A 39 10.86 -12.14 -10.46
C SER A 39 9.81 -13.07 -9.82
N ARG A 40 9.10 -13.86 -10.62
CA ARG A 40 8.04 -14.76 -10.10
C ARG A 40 8.54 -15.89 -9.18
N SER A 41 9.80 -16.33 -9.33
CA SER A 41 10.31 -17.54 -8.67
C SER A 41 11.67 -17.35 -7.98
N LYS A 42 12.48 -16.38 -8.42
CA LYS A 42 13.79 -16.09 -7.80
C LYS A 42 13.62 -15.18 -6.60
N ARG A 43 14.61 -15.19 -5.71
CA ARG A 43 14.72 -14.21 -4.62
C ARG A 43 14.75 -12.79 -5.20
N ALA A 44 14.32 -11.81 -4.40
CA ALA A 44 14.49 -10.41 -4.72
C ALA A 44 15.98 -10.11 -4.91
N LEU A 45 16.34 -9.48 -6.02
CA LEU A 45 17.72 -9.09 -6.33
C LEU A 45 17.77 -7.57 -6.52
N ARG A 46 18.92 -6.96 -6.24
CA ARG A 46 19.11 -5.55 -6.59
C ARG A 46 19.11 -5.40 -8.11
N LEU A 47 18.53 -4.30 -8.60
CA LEU A 47 18.59 -3.94 -10.01
C LEU A 47 20.06 -3.81 -10.47
N ASP A 48 20.38 -4.32 -11.65
CA ASP A 48 21.73 -4.14 -12.18
C ASP A 48 21.91 -2.70 -12.72
N PRO A 49 23.07 -2.04 -12.56
CA PRO A 49 23.29 -0.69 -13.09
C PRO A 49 23.10 -0.58 -14.61
N SER A 50 23.35 -1.64 -15.37
CA SER A 50 23.07 -1.67 -16.81
C SER A 50 21.57 -1.68 -17.10
N ASP A 51 20.80 -2.46 -16.33
CA ASP A 51 19.34 -2.52 -16.38
C ASP A 51 18.69 -1.22 -15.90
N GLU A 52 19.27 -0.51 -14.94
CA GLU A 52 18.78 0.79 -14.46
C GLU A 52 18.66 1.80 -15.60
N ARG A 53 19.71 1.94 -16.42
CA ARG A 53 19.69 2.86 -17.57
C ARG A 53 18.63 2.46 -18.58
N GLU A 54 18.42 1.17 -18.79
CA GLU A 54 17.38 0.69 -19.70
C GLU A 54 15.98 0.91 -19.15
N LEU A 55 15.78 0.68 -17.84
CA LEU A 55 14.55 0.95 -17.13
C LEU A 55 14.17 2.43 -17.27
N VAL A 56 15.09 3.36 -17.03
CA VAL A 56 14.84 4.80 -17.21
C VAL A 56 14.40 5.11 -18.64
N ARG A 57 15.06 4.54 -19.65
CA ARG A 57 14.65 4.71 -21.06
C ARG A 57 13.30 4.09 -21.34
N HIS A 58 12.97 2.96 -20.72
CA HIS A 58 11.68 2.30 -20.85
C HIS A 58 10.56 3.16 -20.25
N LEU A 59 10.72 3.63 -19.01
CA LEU A 59 9.75 4.49 -18.32
C LEU A 59 9.47 5.78 -19.08
N LYS A 60 10.52 6.46 -19.58
CA LYS A 60 10.36 7.67 -20.40
C LYS A 60 9.54 7.43 -21.67
N ARG A 61 9.61 6.22 -22.24
CA ARG A 61 8.83 5.83 -23.43
C ARG A 61 7.39 5.48 -23.07
N THR A 62 7.17 4.65 -22.06
CA THR A 62 5.84 4.11 -21.71
C THR A 62 4.98 5.11 -20.94
N MET A 63 5.58 5.97 -20.12
CA MET A 63 4.87 6.96 -19.30
C MET A 63 4.94 8.39 -19.87
N ARG A 64 5.24 8.53 -21.17
CA ARG A 64 5.42 9.85 -21.83
C ARG A 64 4.22 10.79 -21.67
N ARG A 65 3.00 10.25 -21.55
CA ARG A 65 1.76 11.02 -21.36
C ARG A 65 1.40 11.28 -19.89
N LYS A 66 2.15 10.71 -18.94
CA LYS A 66 1.94 10.84 -17.48
C LYS A 66 3.17 11.50 -16.85
N SER A 67 3.47 12.73 -17.28
CA SER A 67 4.73 13.43 -16.96
C SER A 67 4.97 13.59 -15.46
N GLU A 68 3.94 13.88 -14.67
CA GLU A 68 4.05 14.03 -13.21
C GLU A 68 4.39 12.71 -12.51
N LEU A 69 3.67 11.64 -12.85
CA LEU A 69 3.95 10.29 -12.35
C LEU A 69 5.36 9.84 -12.75
N LEU A 70 5.74 10.06 -14.01
CA LEU A 70 7.08 9.73 -14.50
C LEU A 70 8.16 10.48 -13.72
N ARG A 71 7.95 11.78 -13.45
CA ARG A 71 8.89 12.59 -12.67
C ARG A 71 9.03 12.06 -11.24
N SER A 72 7.91 11.76 -10.58
CA SER A 72 7.90 11.19 -9.22
C SER A 72 8.66 9.87 -9.17
N LEU A 73 8.33 8.96 -10.10
CA LEU A 73 8.95 7.63 -10.19
C LEU A 73 10.46 7.68 -10.44
N LEU A 74 10.91 8.55 -11.35
CA LEU A 74 12.34 8.73 -11.64
C LEU A 74 13.09 9.35 -10.46
N CYS A 75 12.45 10.27 -9.73
CA CYS A 75 13.02 10.85 -8.52
C CYS A 75 13.23 9.79 -7.43
N GLU A 76 12.20 8.98 -7.15
CA GLU A 76 12.29 7.89 -6.17
C GLU A 76 13.33 6.84 -6.58
N LEU A 77 13.43 6.53 -7.87
CA LEU A 77 14.47 5.64 -8.41
C LEU A 77 15.88 6.19 -8.15
N GLU A 78 16.11 7.48 -8.47
CA GLU A 78 17.40 8.15 -8.26
C GLU A 78 17.78 8.21 -6.77
N ILE A 79 16.82 8.51 -5.89
CA ILE A 79 17.00 8.48 -4.43
C ILE A 79 17.37 7.06 -3.99
N GLY A 80 16.67 6.04 -4.48
CA GLY A 80 16.92 4.64 -4.14
C GLY A 80 18.33 4.19 -4.53
N VAL A 81 18.79 4.55 -5.73
CA VAL A 81 20.14 4.22 -6.23
C VAL A 81 21.24 4.90 -5.41
N ARG A 82 21.01 6.13 -4.94
CA ARG A 82 21.95 6.88 -4.08
C ARG A 82 21.90 6.46 -2.60
N THR A 83 20.87 5.73 -2.18
CA THR A 83 20.72 5.32 -0.78
C THR A 83 21.84 4.36 -0.38
N SER A 84 22.56 4.70 0.70
CA SER A 84 23.65 3.87 1.20
C SER A 84 23.15 2.51 1.70
N ARG A 85 24.00 1.48 1.65
CA ARG A 85 23.66 0.15 2.19
C ARG A 85 23.34 0.18 3.69
N ARG A 86 23.88 1.12 4.46
CA ARG A 86 23.65 1.22 5.92
C ARG A 86 22.32 1.89 6.27
N SER A 87 21.74 2.64 5.33
CA SER A 87 20.49 3.38 5.51
C SER A 87 19.33 2.80 4.71
N THR A 88 19.53 1.64 4.06
CA THR A 88 18.47 0.95 3.33
C THR A 88 17.47 0.38 4.33
N THR A 89 16.20 0.48 4.01
CA THR A 89 15.05 -0.13 4.72
C THR A 89 14.17 -0.92 3.74
N LEU A 90 14.43 -0.82 2.43
CA LEU A 90 13.76 -1.60 1.39
C LEU A 90 14.40 -3.00 1.24
N TYR A 91 14.12 -3.89 2.17
CA TYR A 91 14.50 -5.31 2.09
C TYR A 91 13.54 -6.18 2.95
N PRO A 92 13.38 -7.47 2.62
CA PRO A 92 12.39 -8.34 3.26
C PRO A 92 12.50 -8.42 4.79
N GLU A 93 13.72 -8.49 5.32
CA GLU A 93 13.97 -8.63 6.74
C GLU A 93 13.51 -7.38 7.52
N TYR A 94 13.76 -6.17 7.01
CA TYR A 94 13.26 -4.94 7.64
C TYR A 94 11.73 -4.89 7.71
N VAL A 95 11.06 -5.29 6.63
CA VAL A 95 9.59 -5.32 6.56
C VAL A 95 9.05 -6.33 7.57
N THR A 96 9.66 -7.51 7.63
CA THR A 96 9.30 -8.57 8.58
C THR A 96 9.49 -8.10 10.03
N ASP A 97 10.65 -7.52 10.35
CA ASP A 97 10.97 -7.00 11.67
C ASP A 97 10.03 -5.88 12.09
N TYR A 98 9.60 -5.02 11.16
CA TYR A 98 8.63 -3.97 11.48
C TYR A 98 7.25 -4.55 11.84
N MET A 99 6.79 -5.55 11.09
CA MET A 99 5.48 -6.18 11.32
C MET A 99 5.43 -6.97 12.63
N HIS A 100 6.48 -7.74 12.92
CA HIS A 100 6.54 -8.64 14.07
C HIS A 100 7.24 -8.04 15.30
N GLY A 101 7.94 -6.91 15.12
CA GLY A 101 8.70 -6.25 16.18
C GLY A 101 7.83 -5.77 17.34
N GLY A 102 8.43 -5.70 18.53
CA GLY A 102 7.77 -5.23 19.75
C GLY A 102 6.81 -6.24 20.39
N GLY A 103 6.99 -7.54 20.15
CA GLY A 103 6.15 -8.60 20.74
C GLY A 103 4.81 -8.82 20.03
N ARG A 104 4.63 -8.28 18.82
CA ARG A 104 3.41 -8.44 18.01
C ARG A 104 3.33 -9.86 17.45
N GLN A 105 2.58 -10.73 18.11
CA GLN A 105 2.47 -12.13 17.70
C GLN A 105 1.60 -12.33 16.43
N ARG A 106 0.73 -11.38 16.08
CA ARG A 106 -0.28 -11.53 15.01
C ARG A 106 -0.51 -10.24 14.23
N PRO A 107 0.42 -9.82 13.35
CA PRO A 107 0.25 -8.61 12.58
C PRO A 107 -0.90 -8.73 11.58
N VAL A 108 -1.75 -7.70 11.52
CA VAL A 108 -2.79 -7.56 10.48
C VAL A 108 -2.34 -6.48 9.52
N LEU A 109 -2.21 -6.83 8.24
CA LEU A 109 -1.86 -5.89 7.19
C LEU A 109 -3.12 -5.28 6.58
N VAL A 110 -3.25 -3.96 6.69
CA VAL A 110 -4.32 -3.19 6.06
C VAL A 110 -3.79 -2.54 4.78
N LEU A 111 -4.48 -2.79 3.66
CA LEU A 111 -4.14 -2.28 2.34
C LEU A 111 -5.36 -1.59 1.69
N TRP A 112 -5.12 -0.62 0.81
CA TRP A 112 -6.17 -0.03 -0.02
C TRP A 112 -6.13 -0.63 -1.43
N ASN A 113 -7.14 -1.40 -1.81
CA ASN A 113 -7.14 -2.13 -3.10
C ASN A 113 -5.81 -2.86 -3.42
N GLY A 114 -5.21 -3.47 -2.39
CA GLY A 114 -3.78 -3.81 -2.36
C GLY A 114 -3.36 -5.10 -3.07
N SER A 115 -4.05 -5.48 -4.15
CA SER A 115 -3.72 -6.72 -4.89
C SER A 115 -2.26 -6.76 -5.38
N SER A 116 -1.75 -5.61 -5.82
CA SER A 116 -0.35 -5.46 -6.24
C SER A 116 0.61 -5.55 -5.06
N ASP A 117 0.28 -4.94 -3.93
CA ASP A 117 1.09 -4.99 -2.71
C ASP A 117 1.19 -6.41 -2.17
N VAL A 118 0.10 -7.18 -2.20
CA VAL A 118 0.13 -8.60 -1.81
C VAL A 118 1.04 -9.41 -2.72
N GLU A 119 0.99 -9.18 -4.04
CA GLU A 119 1.89 -9.84 -4.98
C GLU A 119 3.36 -9.46 -4.74
N ILE A 120 3.65 -8.21 -4.37
CA ILE A 120 4.99 -7.74 -4.00
C ILE A 120 5.46 -8.44 -2.72
N MET A 121 4.63 -8.47 -1.67
CA MET A 121 4.93 -9.17 -0.41
C MET A 121 5.25 -10.65 -0.66
N ARG A 122 4.45 -11.32 -1.48
CA ARG A 122 4.67 -12.71 -1.88
C ARG A 122 6.02 -12.91 -2.58
N ARG A 123 6.39 -12.00 -3.50
CA ARG A 123 7.71 -12.06 -4.20
C ARG A 123 8.88 -11.68 -3.30
N LEU A 124 8.67 -10.80 -2.33
CA LEU A 124 9.64 -10.48 -1.27
C LEU A 124 9.79 -11.63 -0.28
N ARG A 125 8.88 -12.61 -0.27
CA ARG A 125 8.80 -13.72 0.69
C ARG A 125 8.62 -13.23 2.12
N VAL A 126 7.85 -12.15 2.27
CA VAL A 126 7.45 -11.62 3.56
C VAL A 126 6.08 -12.20 3.90
N ASP A 127 6.02 -12.98 4.96
CA ASP A 127 4.77 -13.62 5.40
C ASP A 127 3.93 -12.65 6.24
N CYS A 128 2.62 -12.72 6.05
CA CYS A 128 1.66 -12.00 6.88
C CYS A 128 0.39 -12.86 7.00
N PRO A 129 0.06 -13.35 8.20
CA PRO A 129 -1.00 -14.34 8.38
C PRO A 129 -2.40 -13.77 8.10
N MET A 130 -2.55 -12.44 8.22
CA MET A 130 -3.82 -11.77 7.98
C MET A 130 -3.64 -10.49 7.18
N ILE A 131 -4.27 -10.46 6.01
CA ILE A 131 -4.32 -9.30 5.13
C ILE A 131 -5.79 -8.91 4.96
N VAL A 132 -6.10 -7.66 5.23
CA VAL A 132 -7.42 -7.07 5.02
C VAL A 132 -7.32 -5.97 3.97
N ASN A 133 -8.27 -6.00 3.04
CA ASN A 133 -8.36 -5.04 1.97
C ASN A 133 -9.49 -4.05 2.25
N LEU A 134 -9.12 -2.77 2.25
CA LEU A 134 -10.02 -1.64 2.36
C LEU A 134 -10.37 -1.15 0.95
N THR A 135 -11.65 -0.90 0.71
CA THR A 135 -12.12 -0.36 -0.57
C THR A 135 -13.40 0.44 -0.38
N ALA A 136 -13.65 1.43 -1.24
CA ALA A 136 -14.91 2.16 -1.25
C ALA A 136 -15.63 2.00 -2.58
N TYR A 137 -16.85 1.46 -2.53
CA TYR A 137 -17.58 1.00 -3.71
C TYR A 137 -19.06 1.39 -3.65
N ASP A 138 -19.59 1.79 -4.79
CA ASP A 138 -21.01 2.04 -5.03
C ASP A 138 -21.67 0.77 -5.58
N GLU A 139 -22.50 0.13 -4.76
CA GLU A 139 -23.20 -1.13 -5.08
C GLU A 139 -24.40 -0.99 -5.99
N HIS A 140 -24.97 0.21 -6.14
CA HIS A 140 -26.22 0.42 -6.87
C HIS A 140 -26.07 1.34 -8.09
N GLY A 141 -24.91 1.98 -8.26
CA GLY A 141 -24.71 2.98 -9.32
C GLY A 141 -25.43 4.29 -9.04
N ASP A 142 -25.81 4.55 -7.79
CA ASP A 142 -26.55 5.75 -7.35
C ASP A 142 -25.65 6.81 -6.69
N LYS A 143 -24.33 6.62 -6.85
CA LYS A 143 -23.24 7.44 -6.31
C LYS A 143 -23.17 7.41 -4.78
N ARG A 144 -23.75 6.39 -4.12
CA ARG A 144 -23.64 6.17 -2.68
C ARG A 144 -22.56 5.14 -2.38
N TYR A 145 -21.52 5.56 -1.69
CA TYR A 145 -20.35 4.72 -1.49
C TYR A 145 -20.35 4.05 -0.11
N LEU A 146 -20.06 2.76 -0.10
CA LEU A 146 -19.79 1.97 1.08
C LEU A 146 -18.29 1.75 1.21
N LEU A 147 -17.72 2.10 2.36
CA LEU A 147 -16.39 1.69 2.77
C LEU A 147 -16.46 0.27 3.32
N LYS A 148 -15.70 -0.64 2.72
CA LYS A 148 -15.71 -2.08 2.98
C LYS A 148 -14.36 -2.54 3.47
N LEU A 149 -14.37 -3.40 4.49
CA LEU A 149 -13.22 -4.17 4.93
C LEU A 149 -13.45 -5.63 4.53
N ILE A 150 -12.53 -6.18 3.76
CA ILE A 150 -12.65 -7.51 3.16
C ILE A 150 -11.43 -8.33 3.57
N ASP A 151 -11.62 -9.58 4.00
CA ASP A 151 -10.50 -10.52 4.17
C ASP A 151 -9.94 -10.87 2.79
N TYR A 152 -8.67 -10.53 2.54
CA TYR A 152 -8.04 -10.73 1.23
C TYR A 152 -7.94 -12.21 0.86
N GLY A 153 -7.69 -13.10 1.83
CA GLY A 153 -7.47 -14.53 1.58
C GLY A 153 -8.76 -15.28 1.25
N THR A 154 -9.88 -14.87 1.86
CA THR A 154 -11.18 -15.56 1.68
C THR A 154 -12.16 -14.77 0.80
N ASN A 155 -11.83 -13.52 0.47
CA ASN A 155 -12.71 -12.55 -0.19
C ASN A 155 -14.03 -12.30 0.57
N GLN A 156 -14.08 -12.62 1.88
CA GLN A 156 -15.28 -12.42 2.69
C GLN A 156 -15.36 -10.98 3.21
N LEU A 157 -16.54 -10.37 3.06
CA LEU A 157 -16.83 -9.07 3.63
C LEU A 157 -16.86 -9.16 5.16
N MET A 158 -16.01 -8.39 5.81
CA MET A 158 -15.95 -8.33 7.28
C MET A 158 -16.89 -7.25 7.81
N CYS A 159 -16.87 -6.06 7.21
CA CYS A 159 -17.80 -4.99 7.51
C CYS A 159 -17.93 -4.01 6.35
N ALA A 160 -19.07 -3.32 6.29
CA ALA A 160 -19.32 -2.23 5.35
C ALA A 160 -20.03 -1.08 6.05
N ARG A 161 -19.68 0.17 5.73
CA ARG A 161 -20.33 1.38 6.25
C ARG A 161 -20.47 2.42 5.17
N TYR A 162 -21.61 3.10 5.16
CA TYR A 162 -21.85 4.22 4.25
C TYR A 162 -20.97 5.41 4.64
N ILE A 163 -20.28 5.98 3.65
CA ILE A 163 -19.37 7.13 3.85
C ILE A 163 -19.82 8.41 3.13
N GLY A 164 -20.84 8.35 2.30
CA GLY A 164 -21.40 9.52 1.63
C GLY A 164 -21.70 9.34 0.15
N ARG A 165 -21.98 10.47 -0.51
CA ARG A 165 -22.14 10.54 -1.96
C ARG A 165 -20.94 11.24 -2.59
N PHE A 166 -20.47 10.75 -3.73
CA PHE A 166 -19.37 11.35 -4.47
C PHE A 166 -19.69 11.36 -5.96
N ASP A 167 -19.66 12.54 -6.58
CA ASP A 167 -20.00 12.65 -7.99
C ASP A 167 -18.77 12.33 -8.86
N LYS A 168 -18.77 11.13 -9.43
CA LYS A 168 -17.74 10.69 -10.39
C LYS A 168 -18.28 9.70 -11.40
N ASN A 169 -17.53 9.53 -12.47
CA ASN A 169 -17.69 8.42 -13.38
C ASN A 169 -16.95 7.18 -12.83
N GLY A 170 -17.69 6.09 -12.62
CA GLY A 170 -17.17 4.83 -12.09
C GLY A 170 -17.74 4.49 -10.70
N ARG A 171 -17.60 3.23 -10.29
CA ARG A 171 -18.23 2.68 -9.07
C ARG A 171 -17.28 2.55 -7.89
N MET A 172 -16.00 2.88 -8.07
CA MET A 172 -14.96 2.73 -7.04
C MET A 172 -14.27 4.07 -6.81
N LEU A 173 -14.13 4.45 -5.55
CA LEU A 173 -13.34 5.63 -5.20
C LEU A 173 -11.85 5.31 -5.25
N SER A 174 -11.05 6.29 -5.65
CA SER A 174 -9.62 6.31 -5.36
C SER A 174 -9.40 6.51 -3.86
N LEU A 175 -8.17 6.26 -3.40
CA LEU A 175 -7.82 6.49 -2.00
C LEU A 175 -7.98 7.96 -1.61
N SER A 176 -7.57 8.88 -2.48
CA SER A 176 -7.70 10.31 -2.26
C SER A 176 -9.16 10.77 -2.20
N GLU A 177 -10.02 10.24 -3.08
CA GLU A 177 -11.46 10.54 -3.08
C GLU A 177 -12.10 10.03 -1.78
N ALA A 178 -11.84 8.77 -1.39
CA ALA A 178 -12.36 8.20 -0.16
C ALA A 178 -11.86 8.95 1.09
N HIS A 179 -10.57 9.33 1.11
CA HIS A 179 -9.98 10.15 2.16
C HIS A 179 -10.68 11.50 2.30
N SER A 180 -10.93 12.19 1.18
CA SER A 180 -11.58 13.50 1.16
C SER A 180 -13.00 13.49 1.73
N MET A 181 -13.67 12.34 1.72
CA MET A 181 -15.01 12.17 2.29
C MET A 181 -15.01 11.95 3.81
N VAL A 182 -13.90 11.45 4.36
CA VAL A 182 -13.85 10.98 5.77
C VAL A 182 -12.90 11.79 6.65
N CYS A 183 -12.01 12.58 6.04
CA CYS A 183 -11.04 13.40 6.73
C CYS A 183 -11.06 14.84 6.20
N ALA A 184 -11.28 15.81 7.10
CA ALA A 184 -11.23 17.23 6.78
C ALA A 184 -9.81 17.83 6.90
N VAL A 185 -8.85 17.07 7.44
CA VAL A 185 -7.47 17.53 7.62
C VAL A 185 -6.74 17.47 6.28
N ARG A 186 -6.15 18.61 5.89
CA ARG A 186 -5.17 18.65 4.82
C ARG A 186 -3.87 18.07 5.36
N HIS A 187 -3.54 16.86 4.93
CA HIS A 187 -2.21 16.32 5.17
C HIS A 187 -1.23 16.94 4.17
N ASP A 188 -0.03 17.31 4.61
CA ASP A 188 0.99 17.84 3.72
C ASP A 188 1.42 16.78 2.72
N ILE A 189 1.01 16.97 1.46
CA ILE A 189 1.36 16.09 0.35
C ILE A 189 2.66 16.63 -0.26
N THR A 190 3.70 15.80 -0.27
CA THR A 190 4.96 16.17 -0.92
C THR A 190 4.86 16.01 -2.44
N TYR A 191 4.31 14.89 -2.94
CA TYR A 191 4.04 14.65 -4.37
C TYR A 191 2.86 13.66 -4.56
N LEU A 192 2.25 13.66 -5.76
CA LEU A 192 1.26 12.65 -6.17
C LEU A 192 1.93 11.27 -6.25
N HIS A 193 1.29 10.22 -5.72
CA HIS A 193 1.80 8.83 -5.68
C HIS A 193 3.06 8.65 -4.81
N ASP A 194 3.10 9.28 -3.63
CA ASP A 194 4.08 8.92 -2.61
C ASP A 194 3.45 7.85 -1.69
N PRO A 195 4.05 6.64 -1.55
CA PRO A 195 3.52 5.62 -0.66
C PRO A 195 3.37 6.10 0.80
N VAL A 196 4.10 7.13 1.24
CA VAL A 196 3.87 7.75 2.56
C VAL A 196 2.49 8.37 2.68
N VAL A 197 2.07 9.10 1.64
CA VAL A 197 0.77 9.75 1.58
C VAL A 197 -0.32 8.69 1.48
N ASP A 198 -0.12 7.66 0.66
CA ASP A 198 -1.08 6.57 0.50
C ASP A 198 -1.24 5.75 1.81
N VAL A 199 -0.15 5.50 2.55
CA VAL A 199 -0.25 4.90 3.89
C VAL A 199 -0.98 5.81 4.86
N LEU A 200 -0.71 7.11 4.85
CA LEU A 200 -1.38 8.07 5.72
C LEU A 200 -2.89 8.14 5.43
N TYR A 201 -3.27 8.17 4.16
CA TYR A 201 -4.68 8.18 3.76
C TYR A 201 -5.36 6.86 4.11
N THR A 202 -4.72 5.74 3.81
CA THR A 202 -5.24 4.40 4.17
C THR A 202 -5.48 4.32 5.68
N LYS A 203 -4.54 4.83 6.48
CA LYS A 203 -4.65 4.90 7.93
C LYS A 203 -5.82 5.78 8.39
N CYS A 204 -6.03 6.95 7.78
CA CYS A 204 -7.16 7.81 8.11
C CYS A 204 -8.50 7.14 7.78
N VAL A 205 -8.62 6.57 6.58
CA VAL A 205 -9.84 5.89 6.12
C VAL A 205 -10.14 4.66 6.97
N PHE A 206 -9.11 3.87 7.30
CA PHE A 206 -9.24 2.73 8.20
C PHE A 206 -9.72 3.15 9.59
N ASN A 207 -9.07 4.13 10.21
CA ASN A 207 -9.46 4.61 11.54
C ASN A 207 -10.89 5.19 11.56
N HIS A 208 -11.32 5.85 10.48
CA HIS A 208 -12.71 6.29 10.34
C HIS A 208 -13.68 5.10 10.34
N LEU A 209 -13.37 4.03 9.59
CA LEU A 209 -14.17 2.80 9.61
C LEU A 209 -14.24 2.17 11.01
N ILE A 210 -13.11 2.08 11.70
CA ILE A 210 -13.05 1.52 13.06
C ILE A 210 -13.95 2.33 14.01
N ARG A 211 -13.94 3.66 13.94
CA ARG A 211 -14.82 4.52 14.76
C ARG A 211 -16.30 4.29 14.48
N MET A 212 -16.69 4.02 13.24
CA MET A 212 -18.09 3.73 12.87
C MET A 212 -18.55 2.32 13.29
N VAL A 213 -17.63 1.36 13.39
CA VAL A 213 -17.97 -0.05 13.68
C VAL A 213 -17.80 -0.37 15.18
N GLY A 214 -16.94 0.36 15.87
CA GLY A 214 -16.48 0.05 17.22
C GLY A 214 -15.22 -0.81 17.19
N HIS A 215 -14.24 -0.46 18.02
CA HIS A 215 -12.94 -1.13 18.07
C HIS A 215 -13.05 -2.61 18.48
N ASP A 216 -13.91 -2.91 19.46
CA ASP A 216 -14.11 -4.27 19.97
C ASP A 216 -14.74 -5.18 18.90
N SER A 217 -15.70 -4.67 18.14
CA SER A 217 -16.33 -5.38 17.03
C SER A 217 -15.31 -5.79 15.97
N VAL A 218 -14.42 -4.88 15.57
CA VAL A 218 -13.40 -5.21 14.56
C VAL A 218 -12.33 -6.13 15.15
N SER A 219 -11.91 -5.91 16.39
CA SER A 219 -10.96 -6.79 17.08
C SER A 219 -11.49 -8.21 17.19
N GLN A 220 -12.78 -8.38 17.50
CA GLN A 220 -13.44 -9.68 17.55
C GLN A 220 -13.54 -10.32 16.17
N LEU A 221 -13.95 -9.56 15.14
CA LEU A 221 -13.95 -10.04 13.75
C LEU A 221 -12.57 -10.52 13.29
N LEU A 222 -11.51 -9.81 13.67
CA LEU A 222 -10.14 -10.21 13.35
C LEU A 222 -9.72 -11.45 14.18
N ALA A 223 -10.02 -11.47 15.47
CA ALA A 223 -9.65 -12.56 16.39
C ALA A 223 -10.34 -13.88 16.04
N ASP A 224 -11.63 -13.85 15.69
CA ASP A 224 -12.36 -15.05 15.27
C ASP A 224 -11.73 -15.65 14.02
N ARG A 225 -11.32 -14.81 13.06
CA ARG A 225 -10.65 -15.29 11.83
C ARG A 225 -9.31 -15.97 12.11
N TYR A 226 -8.56 -15.47 13.08
CA TYR A 226 -7.32 -16.09 13.51
C TYR A 226 -7.51 -17.44 14.23
N ARG A 227 -8.71 -17.74 14.76
CA ARG A 227 -8.97 -19.03 15.42
C ARG A 227 -9.28 -20.15 14.42
N TYR A 228 -9.66 -19.81 13.19
CA TYR A 228 -10.07 -20.75 12.15
C TYR A 228 -9.06 -20.89 10.99
N ARG A 229 -7.84 -20.39 11.16
CA ARG A 229 -6.69 -20.60 10.25
C ARG A 229 -5.56 -21.27 11.01
#